data_AF-A0A9P7X7I9-F1
#
_entry.id   AF-A0A9P7X7I9-F1
#
_cell.length_a   1.000
_cell.length_b   1.000
_cell.length_c   1.000
_cell.angle_alpha   90.00
_cell.angle_beta   90.00
_cell.angle_gamma   90.00
#
_symmetry.space_group_name_H-M   'P 1'
#
loop_
_entity.id
_entity.type
_entity.pdbx_description
1 polymer ?
#
loop_
_entity_poly.entity_id
_entity_poly.type
_entity_poly.pdbx_seq_one_letter_code
_entity_poly.pdbx_strand_id
1 'polypeptide(L)'
;MEQQPLNNTSLSHLVHQYSDLSIIMSVPEFTPYVPATGIYLFKNASGETMMDLINGGDTEPKNVIKSYSRVTNTGFRNQYWYTVDAHDQNEAGAFHIVNIRTGTYLHADGDEGEYSLTVKPKASEVTQQKRQLWYFYEAADKFCKIQNVYAKGDNDITGFLTLAEQSQENYVPIRVSSLNEEDTQLWLLNNRARTGAEIQKMAEHIPLLKDAKSLLPTLPYLQMPNPMYITICKEAKAKGDILDPNHARFDQQQIFAFKEAVDMWANASLKADKFFVLTGLAFGEKNGSPQTSVWGLEDQSLDELKDIAFFDILKASFSADAPTFAPKSVFF
;
A
#
# COMPACT_ATOMS: atom_id res chain seq x y z
N MET A 1 24.11 -50.88 52.32
CA MET A 1 23.37 -49.67 51.91
C MET A 1 24.16 -48.48 52.45
N GLU A 2 25.23 -48.14 51.73
CA GLU A 2 26.17 -47.09 52.11
C GLU A 2 25.92 -45.87 51.20
N GLN A 3 25.74 -44.71 51.82
CA GLN A 3 25.65 -43.42 51.13
C GLN A 3 27.07 -42.91 50.86
N GLN A 4 27.38 -42.60 49.60
CA GLN A 4 28.59 -41.85 49.24
C GLN A 4 28.29 -40.34 49.15
N PRO A 5 29.24 -39.47 49.53
CA PRO A 5 29.07 -38.02 49.52
C PRO A 5 29.36 -37.41 48.13
N LEU A 6 28.62 -36.34 47.82
CA LEU A 6 28.82 -35.47 46.65
C LEU A 6 30.15 -34.70 46.76
N ASN A 7 31.03 -34.89 45.77
CA ASN A 7 32.22 -34.07 45.59
C ASN A 7 31.85 -32.73 44.92
N ASN A 8 32.17 -31.64 45.62
CA ASN A 8 32.20 -30.29 45.09
C ASN A 8 33.39 -30.14 44.13
N THR A 9 33.12 -29.94 42.84
CA THR A 9 34.13 -29.49 41.87
C THR A 9 33.88 -28.03 41.52
N SER A 10 34.93 -27.23 41.71
CA SER A 10 34.97 -25.77 41.64
C SER A 10 34.53 -25.19 40.29
N LEU A 11 33.63 -24.21 40.34
CA LEU A 11 33.09 -23.40 39.22
C LEU A 11 34.05 -22.29 38.74
N SER A 12 35.33 -22.34 39.08
CA SER A 12 36.27 -21.23 38.85
C SER A 12 37.15 -21.34 37.60
N HIS A 13 36.94 -22.32 36.72
CA HIS A 13 37.81 -22.58 35.55
C HIS A 13 37.17 -22.35 34.18
N LEU A 14 36.04 -21.63 34.10
CA LEU A 14 35.30 -21.41 32.86
C LEU A 14 35.10 -19.92 32.48
N VAL A 15 35.96 -19.01 32.96
CA VAL A 15 35.80 -17.55 32.74
C VAL A 15 36.95 -16.91 31.93
N HIS A 16 37.83 -17.69 31.31
CA HIS A 16 38.97 -17.13 30.54
C HIS A 16 39.10 -17.62 29.10
N GLN A 17 37.98 -17.74 28.36
CA GLN A 17 38.05 -18.11 26.94
C GLN A 17 37.10 -17.37 25.98
N TYR A 18 36.57 -16.20 26.36
CA TYR A 18 35.78 -15.35 25.45
C TYR A 18 36.04 -13.85 25.66
N SER A 19 37.31 -13.43 25.69
CA SER A 19 37.67 -12.01 25.79
C SER A 19 38.27 -11.42 24.51
N ASP A 20 38.38 -12.20 23.43
CA ASP A 20 38.86 -11.72 22.13
C ASP A 20 37.86 -12.06 21.03
N LEU A 21 37.26 -11.00 20.45
CA LEU A 21 36.28 -10.93 19.34
C LEU A 21 34.90 -10.40 19.76
N SER A 22 34.86 -9.17 20.24
CA SER A 22 33.64 -8.37 20.23
C SER A 22 33.97 -6.94 19.79
N ILE A 23 34.40 -6.78 18.53
CA ILE A 23 33.97 -5.60 17.78
C ILE A 23 32.50 -5.86 17.46
N ILE A 24 31.65 -5.71 18.48
CA ILE A 24 30.22 -5.51 18.25
C ILE A 24 30.18 -4.11 17.65
N MET A 25 30.20 -4.04 16.33
CA MET A 25 29.70 -2.86 15.65
C MET A 25 28.29 -2.68 16.19
N SER A 26 28.10 -1.67 17.04
CA SER A 26 26.79 -1.28 17.51
C SER A 26 25.96 -0.97 16.28
N VAL A 27 25.11 -1.91 15.86
CA VAL A 27 24.09 -1.65 14.85
C VAL A 27 23.32 -0.43 15.39
N PRO A 28 23.16 0.64 14.59
CA PRO A 28 22.38 1.79 15.03
C PRO A 28 21.05 1.29 15.57
N GLU A 29 20.66 1.73 16.77
CA GLU A 29 19.34 1.39 17.31
C GLU A 29 18.30 2.03 16.38
N PHE A 30 17.75 1.23 15.47
CA PHE A 30 16.65 1.67 14.63
C PHE A 30 15.36 1.66 15.44
N THR A 31 14.66 2.79 15.49
CA THR A 31 13.30 2.85 16.02
C THR A 31 12.37 2.11 15.07
N PRO A 32 11.66 1.05 15.51
CA PRO A 32 10.67 0.38 14.69
C PRO A 32 9.59 1.38 14.24
N TYR A 33 9.31 1.39 12.94
CA TYR A 33 8.19 2.11 12.35
C TYR A 33 7.08 1.10 12.07
N VAL A 34 5.88 1.34 12.58
CA VAL A 34 4.72 0.48 12.30
C VAL A 34 3.86 1.23 11.30
N PRO A 35 3.99 0.98 9.97
CA PRO A 35 3.08 1.58 9.01
C PRO A 35 1.66 1.12 9.32
N ALA A 36 0.67 1.99 9.08
CA ALA A 36 -0.71 1.55 9.05
C ALA A 36 -0.88 0.48 7.96
N THR A 37 -1.79 -0.48 8.17
CA THR A 37 -2.22 -1.36 7.08
C THR A 37 -2.90 -0.49 6.02
N GLY A 38 -2.34 -0.45 4.82
CA GLY A 38 -2.77 0.53 3.81
C GLY A 38 -2.07 0.32 2.47
N ILE A 39 -2.54 1.05 1.46
CA ILE A 39 -2.00 0.95 0.10
C ILE A 39 -1.09 2.15 -0.12
N TYR A 40 0.15 1.91 -0.53
CA TYR A 40 1.18 2.92 -0.63
C TYR A 40 1.82 2.94 -2.02
N LEU A 41 2.30 4.13 -2.41
CA LEU A 41 3.36 4.27 -3.41
C LEU A 41 4.69 4.41 -2.67
N PHE A 42 5.66 3.57 -2.96
CA PHE A 42 6.97 3.60 -2.32
C PHE A 42 7.89 4.47 -3.19
N LYS A 43 8.20 5.68 -2.73
CA LYS A 43 9.07 6.63 -3.44
C LYS A 43 10.47 6.58 -2.82
N ASN A 44 11.49 6.36 -3.64
CA ASN A 44 12.88 6.45 -3.19
C ASN A 44 13.32 7.91 -3.07
N ALA A 45 14.05 8.26 -2.01
CA ALA A 45 14.52 9.63 -1.76
C ALA A 45 15.55 10.10 -2.80
N SER A 46 16.48 9.22 -3.19
CA SER A 46 17.56 9.57 -4.11
C SER A 46 17.09 9.67 -5.56
N GLY A 47 16.42 8.62 -6.03
CA GLY A 47 15.96 8.55 -7.42
C GLY A 47 14.67 9.31 -7.70
N GLU A 48 13.94 9.75 -6.66
CA GLU A 48 12.62 10.40 -6.78
C GLU A 48 11.60 9.56 -7.61
N THR A 49 11.86 8.26 -7.74
CA THR A 49 11.13 7.27 -8.53
C THR A 49 10.37 6.32 -7.61
N MET A 50 9.36 5.64 -8.17
CA MET A 50 8.50 4.70 -7.45
C MET A 50 8.99 3.26 -7.63
N MET A 51 8.78 2.42 -6.61
CA MET A 51 8.90 0.97 -6.76
C MET A 51 7.80 0.43 -7.68
N ASP A 52 8.19 -0.20 -8.79
CA ASP A 52 7.28 -0.70 -9.83
C ASP A 52 7.56 -2.18 -10.12
N LEU A 53 6.48 -2.96 -10.25
CA LEU A 53 6.54 -4.30 -10.82
C LEU A 53 6.49 -4.22 -12.36
N ILE A 54 7.64 -4.39 -12.99
CA ILE A 54 7.78 -4.19 -14.44
C ILE A 54 7.01 -5.27 -15.22
N ASN A 55 6.52 -4.90 -16.42
CA ASN A 55 5.77 -5.77 -17.35
C ASN A 55 4.37 -6.21 -16.90
N GLY A 56 3.71 -5.47 -16.01
CA GLY A 56 2.26 -5.65 -15.82
C GLY A 56 1.86 -6.85 -14.98
N GLY A 57 2.82 -7.64 -14.50
CA GLY A 57 2.55 -8.76 -13.62
C GLY A 57 1.90 -9.95 -14.29
N ASP A 58 2.09 -10.15 -15.61
CA ASP A 58 1.91 -11.47 -16.19
C ASP A 58 2.81 -12.43 -15.39
N THR A 59 2.29 -13.60 -15.03
CA THR A 59 2.99 -14.63 -14.22
C THR A 59 4.21 -15.24 -14.94
N GLU A 60 4.74 -14.57 -15.95
CA GLU A 60 5.94 -14.94 -16.67
C GLU A 60 7.19 -14.86 -15.78
N PRO A 61 8.27 -15.61 -16.11
CA PRO A 61 9.33 -15.95 -15.17
C PRO A 61 10.27 -14.80 -14.76
N LYS A 62 9.93 -13.54 -15.07
CA LYS A 62 10.77 -12.37 -14.78
C LYS A 62 9.96 -11.18 -14.27
N ASN A 63 9.15 -11.43 -13.25
CA ASN A 63 8.52 -10.40 -12.43
C ASN A 63 9.59 -9.65 -11.61
N VAL A 64 10.29 -8.71 -12.25
CA VAL A 64 11.39 -7.94 -11.66
C VAL A 64 10.86 -6.63 -11.11
N ILE A 65 11.34 -6.26 -9.92
CA ILE A 65 11.06 -4.96 -9.30
C ILE A 65 12.14 -3.96 -9.68
N LYS A 66 11.72 -2.82 -10.22
CA LYS A 66 12.61 -1.72 -10.61
C LYS A 66 11.98 -0.38 -10.28
N SER A 67 12.77 0.67 -10.33
CA SER A 67 12.26 2.03 -10.25
C SER A 67 11.49 2.39 -11.52
N TYR A 68 10.50 3.26 -11.39
CA TYR A 68 9.85 3.91 -12.52
C TYR A 68 9.31 5.27 -12.07
N SER A 69 9.34 6.27 -12.95
CA SER A 69 8.80 7.59 -12.66
C SER A 69 7.31 7.52 -12.31
N ARG A 70 6.83 8.43 -11.46
CA ARG A 70 5.39 8.43 -11.13
C ARG A 70 4.60 8.69 -12.40
N VAL A 71 3.71 7.77 -12.75
CA VAL A 71 2.83 7.97 -13.88
C VAL A 71 1.50 8.52 -13.40
N THR A 72 1.34 9.84 -13.49
CA THR A 72 0.16 10.55 -13.02
C THR A 72 -1.03 10.46 -13.97
N ASN A 73 -0.79 10.17 -15.26
CA ASN A 73 -1.79 10.31 -16.31
C ASN A 73 -2.27 9.00 -16.94
N THR A 74 -1.72 7.83 -16.55
CA THR A 74 -2.07 6.55 -17.18
C THR A 74 -2.38 5.48 -16.12
N GLY A 75 -3.57 5.57 -15.52
CA GLY A 75 -4.20 4.52 -14.71
C GLY A 75 -3.42 3.90 -13.55
N PHE A 76 -4.00 2.85 -12.95
CA PHE A 76 -3.35 2.04 -11.93
C PHE A 76 -2.23 1.21 -12.57
N ARG A 77 -0.99 1.70 -12.47
CA ARG A 77 0.21 0.92 -12.77
C ARG A 77 0.57 -0.02 -11.61
N ASN A 78 1.59 -0.82 -11.82
CA ASN A 78 2.05 -1.84 -10.88
C ASN A 78 2.88 -1.24 -9.72
N GLN A 79 2.60 0.01 -9.35
CA GLN A 79 3.31 0.82 -8.34
C GLN A 79 2.58 0.86 -7.00
N TYR A 80 1.38 0.30 -6.93
CA TYR A 80 0.56 0.30 -5.73
C TYR A 80 0.80 -0.98 -4.94
N TRP A 81 1.18 -0.80 -3.68
CA TRP A 81 1.64 -1.86 -2.80
C TRP A 81 0.85 -1.80 -1.50
N TYR A 82 0.16 -2.89 -1.18
CA TYR A 82 -0.61 -3.04 0.05
C TYR A 82 0.28 -3.61 1.15
N THR A 83 0.45 -2.86 2.24
CA THR A 83 1.13 -3.36 3.44
C THR A 83 0.11 -4.02 4.36
N VAL A 84 0.38 -5.26 4.74
CA VAL A 84 -0.50 -6.06 5.60
C VAL A 84 0.33 -6.59 6.76
N ASP A 85 -0.15 -6.39 7.98
CA ASP A 85 0.50 -6.94 9.16
C ASP A 85 0.58 -8.48 9.08
N ALA A 86 1.75 -9.04 9.36
CA ALA A 86 2.02 -10.48 9.35
C ALA A 86 1.81 -11.14 10.72
N HIS A 87 0.88 -10.62 11.53
CA HIS A 87 0.46 -11.21 12.80
C HIS A 87 0.14 -12.72 12.73
N ASP A 88 -0.25 -13.24 11.57
CA ASP A 88 -0.54 -14.67 11.35
C ASP A 88 0.70 -15.59 11.38
N GLN A 89 1.92 -15.03 11.39
CA GLN A 89 3.18 -15.80 11.27
C GLN A 89 4.11 -15.72 12.50
N ASN A 90 3.62 -15.25 13.65
CA ASN A 90 4.39 -15.09 14.90
C ASN A 90 5.64 -14.18 14.78
N GLU A 91 5.79 -13.43 13.69
CA GLU A 91 6.88 -12.47 13.49
C GLU A 91 6.36 -11.06 13.80
N ALA A 92 6.35 -10.70 15.09
CA ALA A 92 5.75 -9.45 15.56
C ALA A 92 6.42 -8.22 14.94
N GLY A 93 5.62 -7.29 14.41
CA GLY A 93 6.10 -6.06 13.79
C GLY A 93 6.58 -6.21 12.33
N ALA A 94 6.49 -7.42 11.76
CA ALA A 94 6.75 -7.65 10.36
C ALA A 94 5.48 -7.51 9.51
N PHE A 95 5.67 -7.17 8.25
CA PHE A 95 4.60 -6.94 7.29
C PHE A 95 4.85 -7.70 5.99
N HIS A 96 3.76 -8.04 5.32
CA HIS A 96 3.76 -8.36 3.90
C HIS A 96 3.63 -7.07 3.08
N ILE A 97 4.35 -7.00 1.96
CA ILE A 97 4.19 -5.96 0.94
C ILE A 97 3.64 -6.63 -0.32
N VAL A 98 2.39 -6.37 -0.65
CA VAL A 98 1.64 -7.08 -1.70
C VAL A 98 1.36 -6.15 -2.87
N ASN A 99 1.69 -6.54 -4.09
CA ASN A 99 1.30 -5.76 -5.26
C ASN A 99 -0.22 -5.88 -5.48
N ILE A 100 -0.97 -4.76 -5.49
CA ILE A 100 -2.43 -4.85 -5.53
C ILE A 100 -2.98 -5.45 -6.82
N ARG A 101 -2.25 -5.29 -7.93
CA ARG A 101 -2.69 -5.75 -9.24
C ARG A 101 -2.55 -7.25 -9.37
N THR A 102 -1.44 -7.82 -8.93
CA THR A 102 -1.16 -9.26 -9.08
C THR A 102 -1.53 -10.08 -7.85
N GLY A 103 -1.70 -9.46 -6.68
CA GLY A 103 -1.91 -10.17 -5.41
C GLY A 103 -0.69 -10.96 -4.94
N THR A 104 0.48 -10.69 -5.53
CA THR A 104 1.75 -11.37 -5.20
C THR A 104 2.58 -10.54 -4.23
N TYR A 105 3.40 -11.25 -3.45
CA TYR A 105 4.15 -10.73 -2.31
C TYR A 105 5.56 -10.37 -2.76
N LEU A 106 6.05 -9.21 -2.34
CA LEU A 106 7.43 -8.79 -2.54
C LEU A 106 8.36 -9.80 -1.88
N HIS A 107 9.32 -10.30 -2.65
CA HIS A 107 10.18 -11.42 -2.27
C HIS A 107 11.65 -11.11 -2.56
N ALA A 108 12.50 -11.30 -1.55
CA ALA A 108 13.95 -11.24 -1.69
C ALA A 108 14.50 -12.58 -2.22
N ASP A 109 14.96 -12.58 -3.48
CA ASP A 109 15.45 -13.76 -4.19
C ASP A 109 16.97 -13.76 -4.35
N GLY A 110 17.59 -14.94 -4.24
CA GLY A 110 19.05 -15.13 -4.26
C GLY A 110 19.64 -15.58 -2.91
N ASP A 111 20.95 -15.73 -2.88
CA ASP A 111 21.74 -16.17 -1.72
C ASP A 111 22.84 -15.14 -1.40
N GLU A 112 23.19 -15.04 -0.11
CA GLU A 112 24.21 -14.19 0.55
C GLU A 112 24.79 -12.96 -0.21
N GLY A 113 24.58 -11.77 0.35
CA GLY A 113 25.32 -10.53 0.00
C GLY A 113 24.48 -9.48 -0.75
N GLU A 114 23.76 -9.88 -1.80
CA GLU A 114 22.83 -9.02 -2.53
C GLU A 114 21.65 -9.83 -3.05
N TYR A 115 20.43 -9.49 -2.64
CA TYR A 115 19.23 -10.17 -3.13
C TYR A 115 18.57 -9.35 -4.23
N SER A 116 18.18 -10.03 -5.30
CA SER A 116 17.28 -9.45 -6.30
C SER A 116 15.86 -9.40 -5.75
N LEU A 117 15.04 -8.46 -6.22
CA LEU A 117 13.63 -8.37 -5.85
C LEU A 117 12.73 -8.91 -6.94
N THR A 118 11.84 -9.79 -6.52
CA THR A 118 10.78 -10.34 -7.36
C THR A 118 9.44 -10.27 -6.61
N VAL A 119 8.37 -10.73 -7.25
CA VAL A 119 7.12 -11.06 -6.55
C VAL A 119 6.79 -12.54 -6.72
N LYS A 120 6.29 -13.17 -5.66
CA LYS A 120 5.87 -14.58 -5.65
C LYS A 120 4.51 -14.73 -4.97
N PRO A 121 3.74 -15.80 -5.24
CA PRO A 121 2.59 -16.16 -4.42
C PRO A 121 2.97 -16.29 -2.94
N LYS A 122 1.99 -16.22 -2.02
CA LYS A 122 2.25 -16.39 -0.58
C LYS A 122 2.97 -17.71 -0.34
N ALA A 123 4.14 -17.65 0.29
CA ALA A 123 4.92 -18.84 0.59
C ALA A 123 4.24 -19.69 1.68
N SER A 124 4.30 -21.01 1.53
CA SER A 124 3.82 -21.97 2.53
C SER A 124 4.92 -22.41 3.51
N GLU A 125 6.19 -22.38 3.09
CA GLU A 125 7.34 -22.77 3.89
C GLU A 125 7.90 -21.59 4.70
N VAL A 126 8.19 -21.80 5.99
CA VAL A 126 8.65 -20.75 6.92
C VAL A 126 9.87 -19.97 6.41
N THR A 127 10.86 -20.67 5.86
CA THR A 127 12.08 -20.04 5.32
C THR A 127 11.76 -19.12 4.13
N GLN A 128 10.84 -19.55 3.26
CA GLN A 128 10.39 -18.76 2.11
C GLN A 128 9.46 -17.62 2.53
N GLN A 129 8.69 -17.82 3.60
CA GLN A 129 7.85 -16.78 4.21
C GLN A 129 8.71 -15.62 4.71
N LYS A 130 9.81 -15.88 5.42
CA LYS A 130 10.73 -14.83 5.88
C LYS A 130 11.27 -13.96 4.75
N ARG A 131 11.44 -14.50 3.53
CA ARG A 131 11.87 -13.74 2.35
C ARG A 131 10.78 -12.78 1.84
N GLN A 132 9.54 -12.97 2.29
CA GLN A 132 8.36 -12.14 1.99
C GLN A 132 7.89 -11.28 3.16
N LEU A 133 8.65 -11.27 4.26
CA LEU A 133 8.37 -10.47 5.45
C LEU A 133 9.34 -9.30 5.53
N TRP A 134 8.81 -8.14 5.93
CA TRP A 134 9.53 -6.88 5.92
C TRP A 134 9.30 -6.11 7.22
N TYR A 135 10.39 -5.66 7.83
CA TYR A 135 10.37 -4.68 8.92
C TYR A 135 10.50 -3.27 8.35
N PHE A 136 9.89 -2.32 9.02
CA PHE A 136 10.04 -0.91 8.72
C PHE A 136 10.67 -0.19 9.90
N TYR A 137 11.56 0.76 9.60
CA TYR A 137 12.29 1.53 10.59
C TYR A 137 12.21 3.01 10.28
N GLU A 138 12.03 3.84 11.30
CA GLU A 138 12.02 5.29 11.13
C GLU A 138 13.40 5.78 10.66
N ALA A 139 13.38 6.72 9.73
CA ALA A 139 14.56 7.48 9.29
C ALA A 139 14.25 8.98 9.35
N ALA A 140 15.21 9.82 8.96
CA ALA A 140 15.02 11.27 8.95
C ALA A 140 13.87 11.71 8.03
N ASP A 141 13.27 12.86 8.30
CA ASP A 141 12.41 13.62 7.38
C ASP A 141 11.26 12.84 6.72
N LYS A 142 10.53 12.03 7.52
CA LYS A 142 9.38 11.18 7.10
C LYS A 142 9.76 9.95 6.25
N PHE A 143 11.04 9.71 6.00
CA PHE A 143 11.48 8.51 5.31
C PHE A 143 11.54 7.32 6.27
N CYS A 144 11.55 6.12 5.69
CA CYS A 144 11.81 4.88 6.40
C CYS A 144 12.91 4.09 5.71
N LYS A 145 13.51 3.16 6.44
CA LYS A 145 14.27 2.04 5.90
C LYS A 145 13.42 0.78 5.99
N ILE A 146 13.49 -0.08 4.97
CA ILE A 146 12.67 -1.30 4.87
C ILE A 146 13.63 -2.48 4.85
N GLN A 147 13.56 -3.35 5.86
CA GLN A 147 14.48 -4.47 6.02
C GLN A 147 13.76 -5.79 5.72
N ASN A 148 14.40 -6.70 4.99
CA ASN A 148 13.89 -8.05 4.82
C ASN A 148 14.17 -8.92 6.07
N VAL A 149 13.18 -9.71 6.50
CA VAL A 149 13.31 -10.58 7.69
C VAL A 149 14.25 -11.75 7.46
N TYR A 150 14.27 -12.36 6.27
CA TYR A 150 15.14 -13.52 5.98
C TYR A 150 16.63 -13.16 6.03
N ALA A 151 16.99 -11.96 5.59
CA ALA A 151 18.37 -11.51 5.62
C ALA A 151 18.95 -11.48 7.05
N LYS A 152 18.10 -11.46 8.09
CA LYS A 152 18.46 -11.44 9.52
C LYS A 152 19.00 -12.78 10.09
N GLY A 153 19.62 -13.64 9.27
CA GLY A 153 20.18 -14.94 9.71
C GLY A 153 21.69 -14.90 9.98
N ASP A 154 22.12 -15.58 11.05
CA ASP A 154 23.46 -16.00 11.58
C ASP A 154 24.75 -15.16 11.35
N ASN A 155 24.79 -14.23 10.40
CA ASN A 155 25.95 -13.42 10.01
C ASN A 155 25.66 -11.90 10.02
N ASP A 156 24.64 -11.43 10.76
CA ASP A 156 24.29 -10.00 10.91
C ASP A 156 24.05 -9.24 9.59
N ILE A 157 23.70 -9.92 8.49
CA ILE A 157 23.44 -9.27 7.20
C ILE A 157 22.05 -8.63 7.21
N THR A 158 21.94 -7.43 7.76
CA THR A 158 20.73 -6.62 7.70
C THR A 158 20.48 -6.14 6.25
N GLY A 159 19.72 -6.91 5.48
CA GLY A 159 19.38 -6.58 4.10
C GLY A 159 18.25 -5.54 4.04
N PHE A 160 18.54 -4.34 3.54
CA PHE A 160 17.58 -3.26 3.33
C PHE A 160 17.22 -3.09 1.86
N LEU A 161 15.99 -2.66 1.62
CA LEU A 161 15.48 -2.29 0.30
C LEU A 161 16.28 -1.09 -0.23
N THR A 162 16.95 -1.26 -1.36
CA THR A 162 17.92 -0.29 -1.89
C THR A 162 17.70 -0.06 -3.38
N LEU A 163 17.62 1.20 -3.79
CA LEU A 163 17.76 1.59 -5.19
C LEU A 163 19.24 1.44 -5.59
N ALA A 164 19.55 0.68 -6.65
CA ALA A 164 20.92 0.28 -6.95
C ALA A 164 21.89 1.45 -7.22
N GLU A 165 21.36 2.58 -7.71
CA GLU A 165 22.11 3.79 -8.01
C GLU A 165 21.25 5.04 -7.82
N GLN A 166 21.90 6.17 -7.57
CA GLN A 166 21.26 7.48 -7.38
C GLN A 166 20.85 8.07 -8.73
N SER A 167 19.80 7.51 -9.33
CA SER A 167 19.34 7.87 -10.67
C SER A 167 17.83 8.09 -10.72
N GLN A 168 17.43 9.14 -11.44
CA GLN A 168 16.02 9.43 -11.74
C GLN A 168 15.54 8.70 -13.00
N GLU A 169 16.41 7.90 -13.64
CA GLU A 169 16.03 7.11 -14.80
C GLU A 169 15.03 6.01 -14.43
N ASN A 170 14.23 5.61 -15.41
CA ASN A 170 13.36 4.46 -15.26
C ASN A 170 14.18 3.17 -15.32
N TYR A 171 13.66 2.12 -14.69
CA TYR A 171 14.20 0.78 -14.71
C TYR A 171 15.54 0.61 -13.97
N VAL A 172 15.85 1.51 -13.03
CA VAL A 172 16.96 1.30 -12.10
C VAL A 172 16.61 0.11 -11.20
N PRO A 173 17.48 -0.90 -11.07
CA PRO A 173 17.20 -2.06 -10.24
C PRO A 173 16.94 -1.68 -8.78
N ILE A 174 15.95 -2.33 -8.16
CA ILE A 174 15.75 -2.29 -6.71
C ILE A 174 16.16 -3.67 -6.18
N ARG A 175 16.99 -3.68 -5.15
CA ARG A 175 17.60 -4.88 -4.57
C ARG A 175 17.54 -4.83 -3.06
N VAL A 176 17.98 -5.90 -2.42
CA VAL A 176 18.29 -5.90 -1.00
C VAL A 176 19.80 -5.85 -0.83
N SER A 177 20.31 -4.87 -0.09
CA SER A 177 21.74 -4.73 0.19
C SER A 177 22.00 -4.46 1.68
N SER A 178 23.24 -4.61 2.12
CA SER A 178 23.66 -4.19 3.47
C SER A 178 23.31 -2.74 3.75
N LEU A 179 23.12 -2.43 5.03
CA LEU A 179 22.89 -1.06 5.51
C LEU A 179 23.95 -0.10 4.98
N ASN A 180 23.51 1.05 4.48
CA ASN A 180 24.36 2.19 4.17
C ASN A 180 23.70 3.48 4.67
N GLU A 181 24.44 4.59 4.65
CA GLU A 181 23.93 5.91 5.05
C GLU A 181 23.39 6.71 3.85
N GLU A 182 23.28 6.09 2.67
CA GLU A 182 22.87 6.76 1.46
C GLU A 182 21.34 6.86 1.32
N ASP A 183 20.89 7.89 0.60
CA ASP A 183 19.49 8.11 0.26
C ASP A 183 18.89 6.99 -0.62
N THR A 184 19.73 6.11 -1.16
CA THR A 184 19.32 4.92 -1.91
C THR A 184 18.50 3.93 -1.07
N GLN A 185 18.61 3.98 0.26
CA GLN A 185 17.83 3.15 1.20
C GLN A 185 16.68 3.89 1.88
N LEU A 186 16.47 5.16 1.58
CA LEU A 186 15.41 5.96 2.17
C LEU A 186 14.16 5.92 1.29
N TRP A 187 13.05 5.49 1.88
CA TRP A 187 11.77 5.30 1.21
C TRP A 187 10.68 6.12 1.89
N LEU A 188 10.00 6.96 1.11
CA LEU A 188 8.80 7.66 1.52
C LEU A 188 7.59 6.79 1.18
N LEU A 189 6.78 6.46 2.18
CA LEU A 189 5.51 5.75 1.96
C LEU A 189 4.37 6.73 1.73
N ASN A 190 3.92 6.82 0.49
CA ASN A 190 2.85 7.71 0.09
C ASN A 190 1.49 6.99 0.19
N ASN A 191 0.77 7.18 1.30
CA ASN A 191 -0.49 6.47 1.57
C ASN A 191 -1.63 6.88 0.62
N ARG A 192 -2.12 5.91 -0.16
CA ARG A 192 -3.22 5.98 -1.13
C ARG A 192 -4.48 5.26 -0.66
N ALA A 193 -4.53 4.82 0.58
CA ALA A 193 -5.76 4.33 1.20
C ALA A 193 -6.13 5.14 2.43
N ARG A 194 -7.41 5.10 2.80
CA ARG A 194 -7.93 5.62 4.07
C ARG A 194 -8.86 4.60 4.69
N THR A 195 -8.80 4.45 5.99
CA THR A 195 -9.79 3.67 6.75
C THR A 195 -11.15 4.38 6.71
N GLY A 196 -12.22 3.63 6.94
CA GLY A 196 -13.55 4.24 7.01
C GLY A 196 -13.68 5.25 8.16
N ALA A 197 -12.96 5.04 9.26
CA ALA A 197 -12.87 6.01 10.37
C ALA A 197 -12.18 7.33 9.96
N GLU A 198 -11.07 7.26 9.21
CA GLU A 198 -10.42 8.46 8.66
C GLU A 198 -11.33 9.21 7.70
N ILE A 199 -12.00 8.50 6.80
CA ILE A 199 -12.96 9.11 5.85
C ILE A 199 -14.13 9.74 6.61
N GLN A 200 -14.67 9.09 7.64
CA GLN A 200 -15.73 9.64 8.46
C GLN A 200 -15.29 10.93 9.16
N LYS A 201 -14.09 10.95 9.75
CA LYS A 201 -13.50 12.14 10.34
C LYS A 201 -13.31 13.26 9.31
N MET A 202 -12.92 12.95 8.09
CA MET A 202 -12.84 13.93 6.99
C MET A 202 -14.22 14.49 6.63
N ALA A 203 -15.23 13.61 6.57
CA ALA A 203 -16.60 13.97 6.24
C ALA A 203 -17.25 14.88 7.31
N GLU A 204 -16.90 14.73 8.59
CA GLU A 204 -17.36 15.60 9.68
C GLU A 204 -17.00 17.08 9.46
N HIS A 205 -15.88 17.35 8.78
CA HIS A 205 -15.44 18.72 8.47
C HIS A 205 -16.12 19.31 7.24
N ILE A 206 -16.89 18.53 6.50
CA ILE A 206 -17.61 18.97 5.30
C ILE A 206 -19.09 19.05 5.65
N PRO A 207 -19.69 20.25 5.70
CA PRO A 207 -21.07 20.43 6.15
C PRO A 207 -22.09 19.56 5.40
N LEU A 208 -21.84 19.27 4.12
CA LEU A 208 -22.68 18.43 3.26
C LEU A 208 -22.58 16.93 3.59
N LEU A 209 -21.57 16.50 4.32
CA LEU A 209 -21.22 15.10 4.56
C LEU A 209 -21.09 14.76 6.05
N LYS A 210 -21.44 15.69 6.95
CA LYS A 210 -21.35 15.52 8.41
C LYS A 210 -22.06 14.27 8.95
N ASP A 211 -23.08 13.78 8.23
CA ASP A 211 -23.89 12.62 8.59
C ASP A 211 -23.50 11.35 7.80
N ALA A 212 -22.34 11.37 7.11
CA ALA A 212 -21.84 10.23 6.35
C ALA A 212 -21.50 9.04 7.26
N LYS A 213 -21.84 7.84 6.81
CA LYS A 213 -21.59 6.60 7.55
C LYS A 213 -20.82 5.61 6.70
N SER A 214 -19.70 5.12 7.24
CA SER A 214 -19.02 3.93 6.72
C SER A 214 -19.77 2.68 7.16
N LEU A 215 -19.92 1.72 6.25
CA LEU A 215 -20.43 0.38 6.60
C LEU A 215 -19.32 -0.54 7.13
N LEU A 216 -18.05 -0.26 6.82
CA LEU A 216 -16.89 -1.09 7.16
C LEU A 216 -15.72 -0.22 7.62
N PRO A 217 -15.77 0.34 8.85
CA PRO A 217 -14.88 1.41 9.29
C PRO A 217 -13.40 0.99 9.42
N THR A 218 -13.11 -0.30 9.55
CA THR A 218 -11.78 -0.83 9.86
C THR A 218 -10.96 -1.23 8.64
N LEU A 219 -11.59 -1.44 7.48
CA LEU A 219 -10.87 -1.84 6.27
C LEU A 219 -10.41 -0.60 5.48
N PRO A 220 -9.24 -0.68 4.83
CA PRO A 220 -8.75 0.42 4.00
C PRO A 220 -9.56 0.53 2.71
N TYR A 221 -9.87 1.76 2.34
CA TYR A 221 -10.46 2.14 1.06
C TYR A 221 -9.38 2.77 0.19
N LEU A 222 -9.07 2.13 -0.94
CA LEU A 222 -8.20 2.64 -1.98
C LEU A 222 -8.81 3.90 -2.59
N GLN A 223 -8.08 5.00 -2.48
CA GLN A 223 -8.35 6.22 -3.22
C GLN A 223 -7.86 6.04 -4.65
N MET A 224 -8.81 5.92 -5.57
CA MET A 224 -8.51 5.78 -6.99
C MET A 224 -8.12 7.14 -7.61
N PRO A 225 -7.10 7.20 -8.49
CA PRO A 225 -6.79 8.43 -9.20
C PRO A 225 -7.96 8.92 -10.05
N ASN A 226 -8.18 10.24 -10.09
CA ASN A 226 -9.26 10.86 -10.87
C ASN A 226 -9.34 10.35 -12.32
N PRO A 227 -8.22 10.23 -13.08
CA PRO A 227 -8.26 9.71 -14.45
C PRO A 227 -8.87 8.31 -14.59
N MET A 228 -8.83 7.47 -13.55
CA MET A 228 -9.41 6.13 -13.60
C MET A 228 -10.94 6.13 -13.53
N TYR A 229 -11.55 6.96 -12.68
CA TYR A 229 -13.02 7.13 -12.70
C TYR A 229 -13.50 7.59 -14.06
N ILE A 230 -12.76 8.51 -14.70
CA ILE A 230 -13.06 9.02 -16.03
C ILE A 230 -13.00 7.89 -17.06
N THR A 231 -11.96 7.06 -17.05
CA THR A 231 -11.80 5.91 -17.95
C THR A 231 -12.95 4.90 -17.76
N ILE A 232 -13.23 4.49 -16.53
CA ILE A 232 -14.31 3.53 -16.21
C ILE A 232 -15.67 4.09 -16.67
N CYS A 233 -15.93 5.38 -16.42
CA CYS A 233 -17.18 6.03 -16.84
C CYS A 233 -17.33 6.04 -18.37
N LYS A 234 -16.24 6.36 -19.10
CA LYS A 234 -16.25 6.33 -20.58
C LYS A 234 -16.48 4.92 -21.11
N GLU A 235 -15.87 3.90 -20.51
CA GLU A 235 -16.08 2.50 -20.89
C GLU A 235 -17.50 2.04 -20.62
N ALA A 236 -18.07 2.37 -19.47
CA ALA A 236 -19.46 2.05 -19.12
C ALA A 236 -20.47 2.73 -20.08
N LYS A 237 -20.22 3.99 -20.47
CA LYS A 237 -21.01 4.66 -21.52
C LYS A 237 -20.89 3.98 -22.88
N ALA A 238 -19.68 3.59 -23.27
CA ALA A 238 -19.45 2.92 -24.54
C ALA A 238 -20.17 1.54 -24.63
N LYS A 239 -20.36 0.87 -23.50
CA LYS A 239 -21.13 -0.38 -23.38
C LYS A 239 -22.65 -0.16 -23.35
N GLY A 240 -23.11 1.06 -23.13
CA GLY A 240 -24.52 1.39 -22.97
C GLY A 240 -25.07 1.19 -21.56
N ASP A 241 -24.21 0.90 -20.57
CA ASP A 241 -24.60 0.73 -19.16
C ASP A 241 -24.96 2.09 -18.52
N ILE A 242 -24.36 3.17 -19.02
CA ILE A 242 -24.68 4.56 -18.69
C ILE A 242 -25.19 5.23 -19.96
N LEU A 243 -26.43 5.75 -19.93
CA LEU A 243 -27.08 6.35 -21.09
C LEU A 243 -26.66 7.82 -21.26
N ASP A 244 -26.90 8.34 -22.47
CA ASP A 244 -26.73 9.77 -22.76
C ASP A 244 -27.67 10.62 -21.87
N PRO A 245 -27.24 11.81 -21.39
CA PRO A 245 -28.09 12.73 -20.62
C PRO A 245 -29.41 13.11 -21.32
N ASN A 246 -29.46 13.07 -22.65
CA ASN A 246 -30.66 13.35 -23.43
C ASN A 246 -31.62 12.16 -23.51
N HIS A 247 -31.27 11.01 -22.92
CA HIS A 247 -32.14 9.86 -22.87
C HIS A 247 -33.27 10.09 -21.85
N ALA A 248 -34.53 9.91 -22.26
CA ALA A 248 -35.73 10.17 -21.44
C ALA A 248 -35.85 9.34 -20.14
N ARG A 249 -34.91 8.42 -19.90
CA ARG A 249 -34.81 7.56 -18.71
C ARG A 249 -33.54 7.83 -17.89
N PHE A 250 -32.91 8.99 -18.06
CA PHE A 250 -31.77 9.35 -17.23
C PHE A 250 -32.22 9.54 -15.78
N ASP A 251 -31.99 8.52 -14.95
CA ASP A 251 -32.44 8.45 -13.57
C ASP A 251 -31.32 7.96 -12.63
N GLN A 252 -31.68 7.72 -11.37
CA GLN A 252 -30.76 7.24 -10.33
C GLN A 252 -30.09 5.89 -10.67
N GLN A 253 -30.66 5.07 -11.57
CA GLN A 253 -30.13 3.75 -11.92
C GLN A 253 -28.73 3.85 -12.54
N GLN A 254 -28.43 4.93 -13.26
CA GLN A 254 -27.13 5.10 -13.92
C GLN A 254 -25.99 5.41 -12.94
N ILE A 255 -26.32 6.01 -11.79
CA ILE A 255 -25.35 6.23 -10.72
C ILE A 255 -24.98 4.90 -10.07
N PHE A 256 -25.96 4.02 -9.85
CA PHE A 256 -25.70 2.66 -9.38
C PHE A 256 -24.95 1.84 -10.43
N ALA A 257 -25.30 1.95 -11.71
CA ALA A 257 -24.57 1.29 -12.79
C ALA A 257 -23.10 1.75 -12.86
N PHE A 258 -22.82 3.04 -12.63
CA PHE A 258 -21.43 3.51 -12.55
C PHE A 258 -20.69 2.93 -11.35
N LYS A 259 -21.30 2.90 -10.16
CA LYS A 259 -20.70 2.26 -8.99
C LYS A 259 -20.41 0.78 -9.25
N GLU A 260 -21.36 0.07 -9.84
CA GLU A 260 -21.19 -1.33 -10.25
C GLU A 260 -20.05 -1.50 -11.26
N ALA A 261 -19.93 -0.61 -12.25
CA ALA A 261 -18.82 -0.63 -13.19
C ALA A 261 -17.46 -0.45 -12.51
N VAL A 262 -17.36 0.40 -11.47
CA VAL A 262 -16.14 0.53 -10.66
C VAL A 262 -15.86 -0.75 -9.89
N ASP A 263 -16.87 -1.34 -9.25
CA ASP A 263 -16.72 -2.57 -8.46
C ASP A 263 -16.31 -3.76 -9.37
N MET A 264 -16.91 -3.88 -10.56
CA MET A 264 -16.53 -4.85 -11.59
C MET A 264 -15.10 -4.63 -12.09
N TRP A 265 -14.72 -3.38 -12.38
CA TRP A 265 -13.36 -3.04 -12.78
C TRP A 265 -12.34 -3.43 -11.71
N ALA A 266 -12.63 -3.13 -10.44
CA ALA A 266 -11.76 -3.44 -9.31
C ALA A 266 -11.55 -4.96 -9.19
N ASN A 267 -12.63 -5.74 -9.21
CA ASN A 267 -12.57 -7.22 -9.14
C ASN A 267 -11.82 -7.84 -10.34
N ALA A 268 -11.98 -7.24 -11.53
CA ALA A 268 -11.29 -7.72 -12.73
C ALA A 268 -9.79 -7.40 -12.69
N SER A 269 -9.41 -6.21 -12.20
CA SER A 269 -8.08 -5.63 -12.35
C SER A 269 -7.17 -5.81 -11.14
N LEU A 270 -7.72 -5.96 -9.95
CA LEU A 270 -6.99 -6.05 -8.69
C LEU A 270 -7.15 -7.44 -8.11
N LYS A 271 -6.04 -8.04 -7.68
CA LYS A 271 -6.00 -9.44 -7.17
C LYS A 271 -5.61 -9.53 -5.71
N ALA A 272 -5.05 -8.48 -5.12
CA ALA A 272 -4.94 -8.41 -3.66
C ALA A 272 -6.33 -8.27 -3.04
N ASP A 273 -6.49 -8.77 -1.81
CA ASP A 273 -7.74 -8.77 -1.07
C ASP A 273 -7.70 -7.80 0.13
N LYS A 274 -8.79 -7.76 0.91
CA LYS A 274 -8.91 -7.02 2.19
C LYS A 274 -8.80 -5.49 2.11
N PHE A 275 -9.17 -4.92 0.97
CA PHE A 275 -9.44 -3.48 0.83
C PHE A 275 -10.66 -3.27 -0.08
N PHE A 276 -11.19 -2.05 -0.10
CA PHE A 276 -12.25 -1.64 -1.03
C PHE A 276 -11.75 -0.53 -1.95
N VAL A 277 -12.37 -0.33 -3.10
CA VAL A 277 -12.19 0.90 -3.88
C VAL A 277 -13.18 1.93 -3.39
N LEU A 278 -12.71 3.12 -3.02
CA LEU A 278 -13.59 4.16 -2.51
C LEU A 278 -14.52 4.67 -3.61
N THR A 279 -15.79 4.30 -3.59
CA THR A 279 -16.80 4.87 -4.49
C THR A 279 -18.06 5.14 -3.69
N GLY A 280 -18.11 6.34 -3.12
CA GLY A 280 -19.19 6.75 -2.23
C GLY A 280 -20.42 7.22 -3.00
N LEU A 281 -21.58 7.06 -2.38
CA LEU A 281 -22.87 7.57 -2.84
C LEU A 281 -23.40 8.62 -1.87
N ALA A 282 -23.87 9.74 -2.41
CA ALA A 282 -24.54 10.80 -1.67
C ALA A 282 -25.99 10.91 -2.16
N PHE A 283 -26.94 10.91 -1.24
CA PHE A 283 -28.38 11.00 -1.50
C PHE A 283 -28.94 12.28 -0.90
N GLY A 284 -29.83 12.96 -1.61
CA GLY A 284 -30.47 14.18 -1.14
C GLY A 284 -31.66 14.56 -2.00
N GLU A 285 -32.03 15.84 -1.98
CA GLU A 285 -33.17 16.36 -2.75
C GLU A 285 -32.84 17.70 -3.40
N LYS A 286 -33.36 17.93 -4.60
CA LYS A 286 -33.34 19.22 -5.30
C LYS A 286 -34.75 19.55 -5.74
N ASN A 287 -35.28 20.70 -5.29
CA ASN A 287 -36.65 21.14 -5.59
C ASN A 287 -37.72 20.08 -5.29
N GLY A 288 -37.55 19.32 -4.20
CA GLY A 288 -38.47 18.24 -3.79
C GLY A 288 -38.28 16.91 -4.52
N SER A 289 -37.41 16.83 -5.52
CA SER A 289 -37.11 15.58 -6.24
C SER A 289 -35.88 14.89 -5.65
N PRO A 290 -35.93 13.57 -5.38
CA PRO A 290 -34.78 12.80 -4.93
C PRO A 290 -33.60 12.90 -5.91
N GLN A 291 -32.40 13.05 -5.38
CA GLN A 291 -31.15 13.13 -6.14
C GLN A 291 -30.10 12.19 -5.55
N THR A 292 -29.18 11.76 -6.41
CA THR A 292 -28.04 10.92 -6.03
C THR A 292 -26.79 11.43 -6.76
N SER A 293 -25.62 11.23 -6.18
CA SER A 293 -24.34 11.55 -6.82
C SER A 293 -23.26 10.58 -6.32
N VAL A 294 -22.22 10.38 -7.14
CA VAL A 294 -21.01 9.66 -6.72
C VAL A 294 -20.02 10.66 -6.15
N TRP A 295 -19.29 10.25 -5.13
CA TRP A 295 -18.19 11.05 -4.57
C TRP A 295 -16.99 10.18 -4.24
N GLY A 296 -15.84 10.82 -4.12
CA GLY A 296 -14.58 10.21 -3.71
C GLY A 296 -13.65 11.24 -3.09
N LEU A 297 -12.38 10.88 -2.93
CA LEU A 297 -11.34 11.79 -2.47
C LEU A 297 -10.53 12.29 -3.67
N GLU A 298 -10.35 13.59 -3.76
CA GLU A 298 -9.56 14.21 -4.83
C GLU A 298 -8.08 13.83 -4.71
N ASP A 299 -7.44 13.51 -5.84
CA ASP A 299 -5.99 13.25 -5.93
C ASP A 299 -5.18 14.55 -5.84
N GLN A 300 -5.41 15.35 -4.79
CA GLN A 300 -4.52 16.45 -4.42
C GLN A 300 -3.41 15.93 -3.49
N SER A 301 -2.34 16.71 -3.36
CA SER A 301 -1.05 16.30 -2.83
C SER A 301 -1.13 15.37 -1.61
N LEU A 302 -0.23 14.39 -1.58
CA LEU A 302 -0.10 13.33 -0.56
C LEU A 302 -0.08 13.80 0.90
N ASP A 303 0.09 15.09 1.13
CA ASP A 303 0.24 15.73 2.42
C ASP A 303 -1.04 16.44 2.94
N GLU A 304 -2.12 16.58 2.15
CA GLU A 304 -3.30 17.34 2.58
C GLU A 304 -4.62 16.54 2.50
N LEU A 305 -5.33 16.50 3.62
CA LEU A 305 -6.65 15.88 3.82
C LEU A 305 -7.80 16.67 3.16
N LYS A 306 -7.56 17.20 1.97
CA LYS A 306 -8.45 18.13 1.25
C LYS A 306 -8.47 17.61 -0.20
N ASP A 307 -9.55 17.11 -0.77
CA ASP A 307 -10.94 17.53 -0.72
C ASP A 307 -11.83 16.34 -1.09
N ILE A 308 -13.04 16.25 -0.52
CA ILE A 308 -14.05 15.36 -1.09
C ILE A 308 -14.56 15.99 -2.37
N ALA A 309 -14.51 15.25 -3.46
CA ALA A 309 -14.99 15.70 -4.76
C ALA A 309 -16.15 14.81 -5.24
N PHE A 310 -17.12 15.44 -5.87
CA PHE A 310 -18.26 14.75 -6.45
C PHE A 310 -17.99 14.49 -7.93
N PHE A 311 -18.31 13.28 -8.37
CA PHE A 311 -18.11 12.85 -9.73
C PHE A 311 -19.40 13.02 -10.54
N ASP A 312 -19.34 13.91 -11.52
CA ASP A 312 -20.40 14.10 -12.50
C ASP A 312 -20.27 13.01 -13.57
N ILE A 313 -21.09 11.95 -13.47
CA ILE A 313 -21.08 10.84 -14.42
C ILE A 313 -21.43 11.30 -15.85
N LEU A 314 -22.20 12.39 -16.01
CA LEU A 314 -22.57 12.91 -17.33
C LEU A 314 -21.38 13.54 -18.03
N LYS A 315 -20.61 14.32 -17.29
CA LYS A 315 -19.40 14.98 -17.81
C LYS A 315 -18.16 14.11 -17.74
N ALA A 316 -18.23 13.00 -16.99
CA ALA A 316 -17.07 12.19 -16.61
C ALA A 316 -15.95 13.07 -16.02
N SER A 317 -16.30 13.86 -15.01
CA SER A 317 -15.38 14.81 -14.38
C SER A 317 -15.70 15.00 -12.90
N PHE A 318 -14.68 15.31 -12.11
CA PHE A 318 -14.86 15.75 -10.73
C PHE A 318 -15.21 17.24 -10.66
N SER A 319 -16.00 17.60 -9.65
CA SER A 319 -16.35 18.98 -9.34
C SER A 319 -16.44 19.18 -7.83
N ALA A 320 -15.79 20.22 -7.33
CA ALA A 320 -15.95 20.68 -5.95
C ALA A 320 -17.30 21.38 -5.72
N ASP A 321 -17.91 21.92 -6.79
CA ASP A 321 -19.21 22.61 -6.75
C ASP A 321 -20.41 21.65 -6.91
N ALA A 322 -20.14 20.36 -7.11
CA ALA A 322 -21.16 19.31 -7.05
C ALA A 322 -21.23 18.75 -5.62
N PRO A 323 -22.37 18.17 -5.19
CA PRO A 323 -23.60 18.02 -5.94
C PRO A 323 -24.39 19.33 -5.91
N THR A 324 -25.25 19.54 -6.93
CA THR A 324 -26.15 20.72 -6.97
C THR A 324 -27.35 20.62 -6.00
N PHE A 325 -27.23 19.77 -4.99
CA PHE A 325 -28.23 19.48 -3.96
C PHE A 325 -27.52 19.26 -2.62
N ALA A 326 -28.21 19.51 -1.51
CA ALA A 326 -27.68 19.20 -0.18
C ALA A 326 -27.86 17.70 0.12
N PRO A 327 -26.79 16.91 0.32
CA PRO A 327 -26.93 15.52 0.74
C PRO A 327 -27.60 15.43 2.11
N LYS A 328 -28.52 14.46 2.25
CA LYS A 328 -29.17 14.08 3.51
C LYS A 328 -28.57 12.81 4.11
N SER A 329 -27.99 11.95 3.26
CA SER A 329 -27.34 10.72 3.69
C SER A 329 -26.24 10.32 2.72
N VAL A 330 -25.17 9.73 3.23
CA VAL A 330 -23.98 9.40 2.46
C VAL A 330 -23.46 8.04 2.92
N PHE A 331 -23.09 7.19 1.97
CA PHE A 331 -22.57 5.84 2.20
C PHE A 331 -21.34 5.61 1.36
N PHE A 332 -20.41 4.80 1.87
CA PHE A 332 -19.21 4.41 1.15
C PHE A 332 -18.67 3.06 1.61
#